data_AF-C5M1C7-F1
#
_entry.id   AF-C5M1C7-F1
#
_cell.length_a   1.000
_cell.length_b   1.000
_cell.length_c   1.000
_cell.angle_alpha   90.00
_cell.angle_beta   90.00
_cell.angle_gamma   90.00
#
_symmetry.space_group_name_H-M   'P 1'
#
loop_
_entity.id
_entity.type
_entity.pdbx_description
1 polymer ?
#
loop_
_entity_poly.entity_id
_entity_poly.type
_entity_poly.pdbx_seq_one_letter_code
_entity_poly.pdbx_strand_id
1 'polypeptide(L)'
;MAERYASRWKALKPMVAVEDSPFGENVVAAEKQMGEWQNDFAEIRTFADTLRNDCEEFGLPLPEVEIYDSLEREISKAVLSWENFSEFRTILHGLGGELWLDFRPRIIRLGELIDKWRGKTKSSAWSSGDRSTSVELLLMKYFGELEEAYPVIKACMGGEAFEKEHWKGYEIREFDGFGDYWELQKYFGKRIGD
;
A
#
# COMPACT_ATOMS: atom_id res chain seq x y z
N MET A 1 -17.01 23.16 13.47
CA MET A 1 -16.09 22.86 12.34
C MET A 1 -15.65 21.40 12.37
N ALA A 2 -15.13 20.91 13.50
CA ALA A 2 -14.76 19.50 13.69
C ALA A 2 -15.89 18.51 13.40
N GLU A 3 -17.10 18.74 13.89
CA GLU A 3 -18.24 17.83 13.64
C GLU A 3 -18.58 17.68 12.16
N ARG A 4 -18.54 18.79 11.41
CA ARG A 4 -18.75 18.78 9.96
C ARG A 4 -17.66 17.97 9.26
N TYR A 5 -16.41 18.12 9.69
CA TYR A 5 -15.30 17.37 9.12
C TYR A 5 -15.37 15.89 9.48
N ALA A 6 -15.65 15.55 10.74
CA ALA A 6 -15.85 14.17 11.19
C ALA A 6 -17.00 13.47 10.45
N SER A 7 -18.09 14.19 10.17
CA SER A 7 -19.19 13.69 9.35
C SER A 7 -18.76 13.41 7.91
N ARG A 8 -18.02 14.35 7.27
CA ARG A 8 -17.46 14.13 5.93
C ARG A 8 -16.47 12.96 5.91
N TRP A 9 -15.60 12.84 6.92
CA TRP A 9 -14.64 11.74 7.04
C TRP A 9 -15.36 10.39 7.10
N LYS A 10 -16.38 10.26 7.95
CA LYS A 10 -17.16 9.02 8.03
C LYS A 10 -17.82 8.64 6.70
N ALA A 11 -18.27 9.62 5.92
CA ALA A 11 -18.94 9.40 4.65
C ALA A 11 -17.99 9.18 3.45
N LEU A 12 -16.82 9.81 3.46
CA LEU A 12 -15.95 9.97 2.28
C LEU A 12 -14.50 9.55 2.54
N LYS A 13 -14.20 8.88 3.65
CA LYS A 13 -12.87 8.31 3.87
C LYS A 13 -12.51 7.40 2.69
N PRO A 14 -11.25 7.37 2.26
CA PRO A 14 -10.82 6.50 1.18
C PRO A 14 -11.07 5.03 1.54
N MET A 15 -11.77 4.30 0.67
CA MET A 15 -12.03 2.88 0.81
C MET A 15 -11.65 2.16 -0.48
N VAL A 16 -11.14 0.95 -0.31
CA VAL A 16 -10.77 0.03 -1.40
C VAL A 16 -11.39 -1.33 -1.13
N ALA A 17 -11.72 -2.07 -2.17
CA ALA A 17 -12.12 -3.45 -2.06
C ALA A 17 -10.87 -4.33 -1.89
N VAL A 18 -11.06 -5.50 -1.27
CA VAL A 18 -9.97 -6.48 -1.10
C VAL A 18 -9.61 -7.12 -2.43
N GLU A 19 -10.56 -7.12 -3.36
CA GLU A 19 -10.48 -7.65 -4.71
C GLU A 19 -9.79 -6.70 -5.69
N ASP A 20 -9.59 -5.44 -5.31
CA ASP A 20 -8.96 -4.43 -6.17
C ASP A 20 -7.51 -4.80 -6.50
N SER A 21 -7.04 -4.40 -7.68
CA SER A 21 -5.61 -4.44 -7.97
C SER A 21 -4.92 -3.37 -7.12
N PRO A 22 -3.81 -3.68 -6.40
CA PRO A 22 -3.03 -2.70 -5.66
C PRO A 22 -2.52 -1.54 -6.52
N PHE A 23 -2.46 -1.73 -7.84
CA PHE A 23 -2.01 -0.76 -8.83
C PHE A 23 -3.15 -0.19 -9.67
N GLY A 24 -4.39 -0.60 -9.40
CA GLY A 24 -5.58 -0.13 -10.10
C GLY A 24 -5.83 1.37 -9.88
N GLU A 25 -6.49 1.99 -10.86
CA GLU A 25 -6.80 3.43 -10.84
C GLU A 25 -7.59 3.85 -9.59
N ASN A 26 -8.49 3.00 -9.11
CA ASN A 26 -9.28 3.21 -7.91
C ASN A 26 -8.42 3.27 -6.64
N VAL A 27 -7.42 2.38 -6.51
CA VAL A 27 -6.51 2.38 -5.36
C VAL A 27 -5.60 3.61 -5.40
N VAL A 28 -5.09 3.98 -6.59
CA VAL A 28 -4.28 5.20 -6.77
C VAL A 28 -5.10 6.46 -6.47
N ALA A 29 -6.36 6.51 -6.90
CA ALA A 29 -7.25 7.62 -6.60
C ALA A 29 -7.54 7.72 -5.10
N ALA A 30 -7.77 6.59 -4.41
CA ALA A 30 -7.98 6.54 -2.97
C ALA A 30 -6.73 6.96 -2.18
N GLU A 31 -5.53 6.58 -2.62
CA GLU A 31 -4.27 7.04 -2.03
C GLU A 31 -4.10 8.56 -2.15
N LYS A 32 -4.38 9.11 -3.35
CA LYS A 32 -4.36 10.56 -3.56
C LYS A 32 -5.37 11.28 -2.65
N GLN A 33 -6.59 10.76 -2.58
CA GLN A 33 -7.63 11.30 -1.71
C GLN A 33 -7.20 11.27 -0.24
N MET A 34 -6.47 10.23 0.20
CA MET A 34 -5.93 10.16 1.56
C MET A 34 -4.92 11.28 1.83
N GLY A 35 -4.07 11.63 0.86
CA GLY A 35 -3.16 12.76 0.96
C GLY A 35 -3.89 14.10 1.11
N GLU A 36 -5.00 14.29 0.38
CA GLU A 36 -5.88 15.47 0.53
C GLU A 36 -6.48 15.54 1.94
N TRP A 37 -6.99 14.42 2.47
CA TRP A 37 -7.50 14.34 3.84
C TRP A 37 -6.44 14.67 4.89
N GLN A 38 -5.21 14.20 4.71
CA GLN A 38 -4.10 14.50 5.63
C GLN A 38 -3.77 16.00 5.65
N ASN A 39 -3.76 16.65 4.48
CA ASN A 39 -3.51 18.09 4.37
C ASN A 39 -4.64 18.90 5.03
N ASP A 40 -5.90 18.59 4.70
CA ASP A 40 -7.06 19.25 5.29
C ASP A 40 -7.05 19.13 6.83
N PHE A 41 -6.67 17.96 7.36
CA PHE A 41 -6.64 17.73 8.81
C PHE A 41 -5.50 18.52 9.47
N ALA A 42 -4.34 18.65 8.81
CA ALA A 42 -3.23 19.45 9.30
C ALA A 42 -3.59 20.94 9.43
N GLU A 43 -4.40 21.47 8.51
CA GLU A 43 -4.94 22.84 8.60
C GLU A 43 -5.89 23.00 9.80
N ILE A 44 -6.82 22.05 9.98
CA ILE A 44 -7.76 22.04 11.11
C ILE A 44 -7.01 21.97 12.45
N ARG A 45 -5.95 21.16 12.51
CA ARG A 45 -5.09 21.05 13.69
C ARG A 45 -4.37 22.36 13.98
N THR A 46 -3.77 22.98 12.97
CA THR A 46 -3.07 24.27 13.11
C THR A 46 -4.02 25.35 13.64
N PHE A 47 -5.26 25.38 13.12
CA PHE A 47 -6.30 26.28 13.62
C PHE A 47 -6.68 25.98 15.07
N ALA A 48 -6.87 24.71 15.43
CA ALA A 48 -7.20 24.30 16.79
C ALA A 48 -6.09 24.64 17.79
N ASP A 49 -4.83 24.45 17.40
CA ASP A 49 -3.66 24.78 18.23
C ASP A 49 -3.52 26.30 18.41
N THR A 50 -3.76 27.08 17.35
CA THR A 50 -3.79 28.55 17.44
C THR A 50 -4.88 29.02 18.40
N LEU A 51 -6.10 28.48 18.26
CA LEU A 51 -7.22 28.82 19.14
C LEU A 51 -6.94 28.45 20.60
N ARG A 52 -6.27 27.32 20.84
CA ARG A 52 -5.86 26.90 22.19
C ARG A 52 -4.87 27.90 22.79
N ASN A 53 -3.85 28.30 22.02
CA ASN A 53 -2.86 29.27 22.46
C ASN A 53 -3.50 30.63 22.76
N ASP A 54 -4.40 31.12 21.88
CA ASP A 54 -5.13 32.37 22.11
C ASP A 54 -5.96 32.29 23.40
N CYS A 55 -6.70 31.20 23.62
CA CYS A 55 -7.46 31.01 24.85
C CYS A 55 -6.56 31.03 26.10
N GLU A 56 -5.38 30.41 26.05
CA GLU A 56 -4.41 30.44 27.14
C GLU A 56 -3.84 31.84 27.38
N GLU A 57 -3.48 32.57 26.32
CA GLU A 57 -2.97 33.95 26.42
C GLU A 57 -3.99 34.93 27.01
N PHE A 58 -5.27 34.78 26.66
CA PHE A 58 -6.35 35.63 27.15
C PHE A 58 -7.01 35.12 28.45
N GLY A 59 -6.55 34.01 29.01
CA GLY A 59 -7.13 33.39 30.22
C GLY A 59 -8.59 32.95 30.03
N LEU A 60 -8.97 32.60 28.81
CA LEU A 60 -10.30 32.13 28.45
C LEU A 60 -10.42 30.62 28.70
N PRO A 61 -11.64 30.11 28.97
CA PRO A 61 -11.85 28.67 29.08
C PRO A 61 -11.51 27.97 27.76
N LEU A 62 -10.79 26.85 27.85
CA LEU A 62 -10.42 26.03 26.70
C LEU A 62 -11.65 25.46 26.01
N PRO A 63 -11.69 25.44 24.66
CA PRO A 63 -12.76 24.80 23.92
C PRO A 63 -12.76 23.28 24.13
N GLU A 64 -13.93 22.66 23.97
CA GLU A 64 -14.11 21.21 24.07
C GLU A 64 -13.45 20.52 22.86
N VAL A 65 -12.36 19.76 23.11
CA VAL A 65 -11.48 19.18 22.07
C VAL A 65 -11.62 17.66 21.88
N GLU A 66 -12.50 16.99 22.62
CA GLU A 66 -12.60 15.51 22.59
C GLU A 66 -12.91 14.95 21.19
N ILE A 67 -13.71 15.68 20.41
CA ILE A 67 -14.02 15.33 19.01
C ILE A 67 -12.75 15.41 18.14
N TYR A 68 -11.85 16.36 18.40
CA TYR A 68 -10.60 16.50 17.68
C TYR A 68 -9.65 15.35 17.99
N ASP A 69 -9.51 14.98 19.27
CA ASP A 69 -8.63 13.88 19.68
C ASP A 69 -9.11 12.51 19.15
N SER A 70 -10.43 12.31 19.06
CA SER A 70 -10.99 11.11 18.42
C SER A 70 -10.71 11.09 16.92
N LEU A 71 -10.94 12.22 16.25
CA LEU A 71 -10.74 12.36 14.81
C LEU A 71 -9.27 12.24 14.41
N GLU A 72 -8.36 12.81 15.21
CA GLU A 72 -6.91 12.69 15.03
C GLU A 72 -6.50 11.22 15.06
N ARG A 73 -6.94 10.47 16.08
CA ARG A 73 -6.61 9.05 16.19
C ARG A 73 -7.09 8.23 14.99
N GLU A 74 -8.29 8.50 14.48
CA GLU A 74 -8.82 7.82 13.31
C GLU A 74 -8.03 8.15 12.04
N ILE A 75 -7.75 9.42 11.79
CA ILE A 75 -7.05 9.87 10.58
C ILE A 75 -5.60 9.44 10.62
N SER A 76 -4.90 9.61 11.75
CA SER A 76 -3.51 9.15 11.91
C SER A 76 -3.37 7.66 11.67
N LYS A 77 -4.36 6.86 12.12
CA LYS A 77 -4.39 5.43 11.81
C LYS A 77 -4.54 5.16 10.31
N ALA A 78 -5.47 5.85 9.65
CA ALA A 78 -5.69 5.71 8.22
C ALA A 78 -4.45 6.14 7.41
N VAL A 79 -3.83 7.28 7.75
CA VAL A 79 -2.58 7.75 7.15
C VAL A 79 -1.49 6.69 7.27
N LEU A 80 -1.24 6.17 8.48
CA LEU A 80 -0.23 5.14 8.70
C LEU A 80 -0.50 3.86 7.89
N SER A 81 -1.78 3.50 7.71
CA SER A 81 -2.18 2.35 6.90
C SER A 81 -1.81 2.56 5.43
N TRP A 82 -2.15 3.74 4.89
CA TRP A 82 -1.86 4.12 3.51
C TRP A 82 -0.37 4.32 3.24
N GLU A 83 0.39 4.89 4.18
CA GLU A 83 1.85 5.04 4.08
C GLU A 83 2.55 3.68 4.00
N ASN A 84 2.15 2.74 4.85
CA ASN A 84 2.68 1.37 4.79
C ASN A 84 2.33 0.70 3.46
N PHE A 85 1.08 0.85 2.99
CA PHE A 85 0.68 0.34 1.69
C PHE A 85 1.50 0.94 0.53
N SER A 86 1.69 2.25 0.53
CA SER A 86 2.48 2.98 -0.46
C SER A 86 3.95 2.54 -0.45
N GLU A 87 4.54 2.36 0.74
CA GLU A 87 5.91 1.85 0.89
C GLU A 87 6.05 0.45 0.27
N PHE A 88 5.15 -0.47 0.62
CA PHE A 88 5.14 -1.82 0.06
C PHE A 88 5.03 -1.79 -1.47
N ARG A 89 4.04 -1.06 -1.97
CA ARG A 89 3.71 -0.94 -3.39
C ARG A 89 4.88 -0.36 -4.19
N THR A 90 5.51 0.69 -3.67
CA THR A 90 6.65 1.36 -4.31
C THR A 90 7.86 0.44 -4.43
N ILE A 91 8.20 -0.29 -3.36
CA ILE A 91 9.33 -1.22 -3.40
C ILE A 91 9.04 -2.36 -4.39
N LEU A 92 7.84 -2.93 -4.34
CA LEU A 92 7.47 -4.02 -5.24
C LEU A 92 7.44 -3.58 -6.71
N HIS A 93 6.89 -2.40 -7.01
CA HIS A 93 6.94 -1.81 -8.35
C HIS A 93 8.38 -1.62 -8.84
N GLY A 94 9.27 -1.15 -7.96
CA GLY A 94 10.69 -1.00 -8.27
C GLY A 94 11.35 -2.34 -8.65
N LEU A 95 11.04 -3.41 -7.92
CA LEU A 95 11.51 -4.76 -8.25
C LEU A 95 10.89 -5.29 -9.55
N GLY A 96 9.61 -4.98 -9.79
CA GLY A 96 8.87 -5.45 -10.96
C GLY A 96 9.21 -4.73 -12.27
N GLY A 97 9.77 -3.51 -12.20
CA GLY A 97 10.22 -2.76 -13.38
C GLY A 97 11.57 -3.21 -13.95
N GLU A 98 12.27 -4.14 -13.29
CA GLU A 98 13.55 -4.68 -13.75
C GLU A 98 13.36 -5.80 -14.80
N LEU A 99 14.22 -5.87 -15.82
CA LEU A 99 14.23 -7.01 -16.75
C LEU A 99 14.56 -8.31 -15.99
N TRP A 100 13.95 -9.43 -16.39
CA TRP A 100 14.15 -10.72 -15.72
C TRP A 100 15.63 -11.12 -15.57
N LEU A 101 16.44 -10.91 -16.61
CA LEU A 101 17.87 -11.27 -16.57
C LEU A 101 18.65 -10.46 -15.52
N ASP A 102 18.22 -9.22 -15.27
CA ASP A 102 18.79 -8.33 -14.26
C ASP A 102 18.21 -8.60 -12.87
N PHE A 103 16.92 -8.94 -12.79
CA PHE A 103 16.21 -9.23 -11.55
C PHE A 103 16.59 -10.58 -10.95
N ARG A 104 16.66 -11.65 -11.77
CA ARG A 104 16.87 -13.04 -11.29
C ARG A 104 18.08 -13.21 -10.35
N PRO A 105 19.28 -12.62 -10.59
CA PRO A 105 20.42 -12.79 -9.69
C PRO A 105 20.19 -12.09 -8.34
N ARG A 106 19.19 -11.20 -8.28
CA ARG A 106 18.82 -10.37 -7.13
C ARG A 106 17.49 -10.78 -6.52
N ILE A 107 16.93 -11.96 -6.84
CA ILE A 107 15.64 -12.41 -6.30
C ILE A 107 15.61 -12.47 -4.76
N ILE A 108 16.79 -12.54 -4.14
CA ILE A 108 16.94 -12.47 -2.68
C ILE A 108 16.31 -11.18 -2.15
N ARG A 109 16.36 -10.06 -2.89
CA ARG A 109 15.69 -8.79 -2.55
C ARG A 109 14.17 -8.93 -2.41
N LEU A 110 13.55 -9.78 -3.23
CA LEU A 110 12.13 -10.08 -3.10
C LEU A 110 11.84 -10.88 -1.82
N GLY A 111 12.74 -11.81 -1.47
CA GLY A 111 12.68 -12.52 -0.19
C GLY A 111 12.83 -11.59 1.01
N GLU A 112 13.78 -10.65 0.95
CA GLU A 112 13.99 -9.63 2.00
C GLU A 112 12.76 -8.72 2.17
N LEU A 113 12.11 -8.34 1.06
CA LEU A 113 10.83 -7.63 1.10
C LEU A 113 9.78 -8.48 1.83
N ILE A 114 9.64 -9.76 1.45
CA ILE A 114 8.66 -10.66 2.07
C ILE A 114 8.91 -10.80 3.58
N ASP A 115 10.15 -11.03 3.99
CA ASP A 115 10.51 -11.17 5.41
C ASP A 115 10.25 -9.89 6.21
N LYS A 116 10.59 -8.72 5.64
CA LYS A 116 10.29 -7.41 6.24
C LYS A 116 8.79 -7.24 6.50
N TRP A 117 7.95 -7.54 5.50
CA TRP A 117 6.51 -7.32 5.59
C TRP A 117 5.78 -8.40 6.36
N ARG A 118 6.30 -9.64 6.39
CA ARG A 118 5.85 -10.71 7.29
C ARG A 118 5.96 -10.30 8.76
N GLY A 119 7.02 -9.58 9.12
CA GLY A 119 7.18 -9.03 10.48
C GLY A 119 6.14 -7.95 10.80
N LYS A 120 5.88 -7.04 9.84
CA LYS A 120 4.90 -5.95 9.99
C LYS A 120 3.45 -6.46 10.09
N THR A 121 3.05 -7.40 9.24
CA THR A 121 1.66 -7.94 9.20
C THR A 121 1.31 -8.76 10.45
N LYS A 122 2.30 -9.40 11.09
CA LYS A 122 2.14 -10.14 12.35
C LYS A 122 2.09 -9.25 13.60
N SER A 123 2.35 -7.94 13.48
CA SER A 123 2.21 -7.02 14.60
C SER A 123 0.73 -6.74 14.90
N SER A 124 0.40 -6.58 16.18
CA SER A 124 -0.99 -6.48 16.69
C SER A 124 -1.83 -5.35 16.07
N ALA A 125 -1.19 -4.38 15.43
CA ALA A 125 -1.86 -3.29 14.71
C ALA A 125 -2.64 -3.80 13.49
N TRP A 126 -2.16 -4.85 12.83
CA TRP A 126 -2.71 -5.40 11.58
C TRP A 126 -3.45 -6.72 11.77
N SER A 127 -3.07 -7.51 12.78
CA SER A 127 -3.64 -8.84 13.00
C SER A 127 -5.03 -8.83 13.66
N SER A 128 -5.55 -7.66 14.04
CA SER A 128 -6.90 -7.51 14.59
C SER A 128 -7.91 -7.27 13.46
N GLY A 129 -8.31 -8.30 12.73
CA GLY A 129 -9.14 -8.19 11.52
C GLY A 129 -10.42 -7.36 11.64
N ASP A 130 -10.99 -7.21 12.84
CA ASP A 130 -12.18 -6.37 13.11
C ASP A 130 -11.85 -4.86 13.22
N ARG A 131 -10.56 -4.52 13.31
CA ARG A 131 -10.06 -3.14 13.38
C ARG A 131 -9.21 -2.77 12.17
N SER A 132 -8.99 -3.66 11.21
CA SER A 132 -8.17 -3.36 10.04
C SER A 132 -8.89 -2.39 9.10
N THR A 133 -8.15 -1.46 8.50
CA THR A 133 -8.64 -0.58 7.44
C THR A 133 -8.78 -1.37 6.13
N SER A 134 -9.56 -0.87 5.18
CA SER A 134 -9.74 -1.52 3.87
C SER A 134 -8.41 -1.72 3.13
N VAL A 135 -7.49 -0.76 3.21
CA VAL A 135 -6.18 -0.85 2.54
C VAL A 135 -5.25 -1.86 3.21
N GLU A 136 -5.36 -2.05 4.53
CA GLU A 136 -4.63 -3.11 5.25
C GLU A 136 -5.11 -4.50 4.82
N LEU A 137 -6.43 -4.68 4.62
CA LEU A 137 -6.99 -5.96 4.15
C LEU A 137 -6.55 -6.28 2.71
N LEU A 138 -6.60 -5.28 1.81
CA LEU A 138 -6.08 -5.40 0.45
C LEU A 138 -4.60 -5.81 0.46
N LEU A 139 -3.80 -5.14 1.28
CA LEU A 139 -2.38 -5.45 1.41
C LEU A 139 -2.12 -6.85 1.93
N MET A 140 -2.86 -7.31 2.94
CA MET A 140 -2.69 -8.66 3.48
C MET A 140 -2.96 -9.74 2.45
N LYS A 141 -4.05 -9.59 1.68
CA LYS A 141 -4.36 -10.51 0.58
C LYS A 141 -3.22 -10.54 -0.43
N TYR A 142 -2.84 -9.37 -0.93
CA TYR A 142 -1.83 -9.26 -1.97
C TYR A 142 -0.43 -9.70 -1.50
N PHE A 143 -0.11 -9.44 -0.24
CA PHE A 143 1.09 -9.97 0.40
C PHE A 143 1.06 -11.51 0.46
N GLY A 144 -0.06 -12.12 0.84
CA GLY A 144 -0.22 -13.58 0.84
C GLY A 144 -0.03 -14.19 -0.55
N GLU A 145 -0.62 -13.58 -1.58
CA GLU A 145 -0.41 -13.96 -2.98
C GLU A 145 1.08 -13.90 -3.36
N LEU A 146 1.81 -12.88 -2.89
CA LEU A 146 3.25 -12.72 -3.16
C LEU A 146 4.09 -13.77 -2.43
N GLU A 147 3.72 -14.11 -1.19
CA GLU A 147 4.37 -15.18 -0.42
C GLU A 147 4.19 -16.54 -1.09
N GLU A 148 3.03 -16.81 -1.67
CA GLU A 148 2.75 -18.04 -2.43
C GLU A 148 3.49 -18.08 -3.77
N ALA A 149 3.61 -16.94 -4.45
CA ALA A 149 4.31 -16.85 -5.73
C ALA A 149 5.84 -16.97 -5.58
N TYR A 150 6.41 -16.46 -4.49
CA TYR A 150 7.87 -16.35 -4.32
C TYR A 150 8.65 -17.66 -4.49
N PRO A 151 8.26 -18.81 -3.89
CA PRO A 151 8.94 -20.08 -4.11
C PRO A 151 8.97 -20.50 -5.59
N VAL A 152 7.90 -20.22 -6.33
CA VAL A 152 7.79 -20.53 -7.76
C VAL A 152 8.75 -19.65 -8.56
N ILE A 153 8.74 -18.34 -8.33
CA ILE A 153 9.65 -17.40 -8.99
C ILE A 153 11.12 -17.73 -8.66
N LYS A 154 11.40 -18.13 -7.41
CA LYS A 154 12.73 -18.57 -6.97
C LYS A 154 13.19 -19.86 -7.64
N ALA A 155 12.28 -20.82 -7.85
CA ALA A 155 12.60 -22.08 -8.53
C ALA A 155 13.02 -21.85 -9.99
N CYS A 156 12.52 -20.80 -10.64
CA CYS A 156 12.95 -20.39 -11.98
C CYS A 156 14.45 -20.01 -12.07
N MET A 157 15.16 -19.86 -10.95
CA MET A 157 16.61 -19.66 -10.94
C MET A 157 17.43 -20.95 -10.96
N GLY A 158 16.89 -22.06 -10.47
CA GLY A 158 17.67 -23.22 -10.01
C GLY A 158 17.81 -24.39 -10.98
N GLY A 159 17.21 -24.30 -12.18
CA GLY A 159 17.21 -25.36 -13.19
C GLY A 159 17.91 -24.98 -14.49
N GLU A 160 17.78 -25.83 -15.51
CA GLU A 160 18.06 -25.45 -16.90
C GLU A 160 17.36 -24.13 -17.22
N ALA A 161 17.98 -23.29 -18.05
CA ALA A 161 17.36 -22.05 -18.49
C ALA A 161 15.95 -22.38 -19.03
N PHE A 162 14.92 -21.70 -18.50
CA PHE A 162 13.55 -21.93 -18.95
C PHE A 162 13.46 -21.60 -20.45
N GLU A 163 13.52 -22.65 -21.28
CA GLU A 163 13.21 -22.58 -22.70
C GLU A 163 11.74 -22.18 -22.92
N LYS A 164 11.42 -21.79 -24.15
CA LYS A 164 10.09 -21.24 -24.51
C LYS A 164 8.94 -22.21 -24.19
N GLU A 165 9.20 -23.53 -24.17
CA GLU A 165 8.23 -24.57 -23.79
C GLU A 165 7.90 -24.58 -22.30
N HIS A 166 8.86 -24.29 -21.42
CA HIS A 166 8.66 -24.32 -19.97
C HIS A 166 7.68 -23.24 -19.49
N TRP A 167 7.64 -22.10 -20.18
CA TRP A 167 6.70 -21.02 -19.90
C TRP A 167 5.26 -21.29 -20.39
N LYS A 168 5.04 -22.25 -21.30
CA LYS A 168 3.69 -22.59 -21.79
C LYS A 168 2.90 -23.47 -20.80
N GLY A 169 3.59 -24.15 -19.88
CA GLY A 169 2.97 -25.10 -18.94
C GLY A 169 2.48 -24.46 -17.64
N TYR A 170 2.98 -23.28 -17.30
CA TYR A 170 2.47 -22.49 -16.20
C TYR A 170 1.50 -21.47 -16.80
N GLU A 171 0.19 -21.74 -16.73
CA GLU A 171 -0.81 -20.66 -16.72
C GLU A 171 -0.53 -19.83 -15.45
N ILE A 172 0.47 -18.95 -15.53
CA ILE A 172 0.74 -17.97 -14.48
C ILE A 172 -0.45 -17.02 -14.55
N ARG A 173 -1.45 -17.28 -13.69
CA ARG A 173 -2.58 -16.37 -13.48
C ARG A 173 -2.00 -15.00 -13.18
N GLU A 174 -2.52 -14.02 -13.90
CA GLU A 174 -2.11 -12.62 -13.91
C GLU A 174 -1.83 -12.14 -12.48
N PHE A 175 -0.55 -11.94 -12.17
CA PHE A 175 -0.14 -11.37 -10.90
C PHE A 175 -0.19 -9.84 -11.04
N ASP A 176 -1.34 -9.28 -10.71
CA ASP A 176 -1.78 -7.92 -11.02
C ASP A 176 -1.02 -6.78 -10.32
N GLY A 177 0.15 -7.07 -9.73
CA GLY A 177 1.02 -6.03 -9.19
C GLY A 177 2.39 -5.88 -9.84
N PHE A 178 2.46 -6.33 -11.08
CA PHE A 178 3.24 -5.65 -12.10
C PHE A 178 2.35 -4.61 -12.78
N GLY A 179 1.94 -3.57 -12.03
CA GLY A 179 1.04 -2.53 -12.54
C GLY A 179 1.55 -1.95 -13.85
N ASP A 180 0.75 -2.09 -14.91
CA ASP A 180 0.90 -1.44 -16.22
C ASP A 180 2.35 -1.35 -16.76
N TYR A 181 3.12 -2.41 -16.55
CA TYR A 181 4.08 -2.84 -17.55
C TYR A 181 3.32 -3.69 -18.55
N TRP A 182 2.71 -3.01 -19.52
CA TRP A 182 2.46 -3.61 -20.83
C TRP A 182 3.74 -4.24 -21.42
N GLU A 183 4.92 -4.09 -20.80
CA GLU A 183 6.15 -4.80 -21.11
C GLU A 183 6.50 -6.00 -20.17
N LEU A 184 5.69 -7.05 -20.13
CA LEU A 184 6.26 -8.41 -20.38
C LEU A 184 6.68 -8.55 -21.87
N GLN A 185 6.78 -7.46 -22.64
CA GLN A 185 6.01 -7.18 -23.89
C GLN A 185 6.28 -8.10 -25.05
N LYS A 186 7.41 -8.76 -24.99
CA LYS A 186 8.19 -9.21 -26.12
C LYS A 186 9.17 -10.28 -25.67
N TYR A 187 9.14 -10.68 -24.40
CA TYR A 187 10.20 -11.51 -23.80
C TYR A 187 9.97 -13.02 -24.04
N PHE A 188 8.92 -13.34 -24.79
CA PHE A 188 8.78 -14.54 -25.63
C PHE A 188 9.38 -14.40 -27.05
N GLY A 189 10.08 -13.30 -27.36
CA GLY A 189 10.74 -13.08 -28.64
C GLY A 189 11.11 -11.62 -28.96
N LYS A 190 12.32 -11.21 -28.56
CA LYS A 190 13.22 -10.57 -29.52
C LYS A 190 14.65 -11.07 -29.31
N ARG A 191 15.10 -11.77 -30.36
CA ARG A 191 16.35 -12.47 -30.67
C ARG A 191 17.57 -12.28 -29.75
N ILE A 192 18.14 -13.41 -29.36
CA ILE A 192 19.59 -13.57 -29.22
C ILE A 192 20.19 -13.31 -30.61
N GLY A 193 20.82 -12.15 -30.83
CA GLY A 193 21.58 -11.82 -32.04
C GLY A 193 20.77 -11.73 -33.34
N ASP A 194 20.93 -10.62 -34.07
CA ASP A 194 20.48 -10.39 -35.46
C ASP A 194 19.03 -10.77 -35.84
#